data_AF-A0A258JZ25-F1
#
_entry.id   AF-A0A258JZ25-F1
#
_cell.length_a   1.000
_cell.length_b   1.000
_cell.length_c   1.000
_cell.angle_alpha   90.00
_cell.angle_beta   90.00
_cell.angle_gamma   90.00
#
_symmetry.space_group_name_H-M   'P 1'
#
loop_
_entity.id
_entity.type
_entity.pdbx_description
1 polymer ?
#
loop_
_entity_poly.entity_id
_entity_poly.type
_entity_poly.pdbx_seq_one_letter_code
_entity_poly.pdbx_strand_id
1 'polypeptide(L)'
;MEENNKSLISINNSLVKIERQIAIGDKLLNFGSNKLQRNKIKNFLISISYWIKLDNYSFTNKHNYNPFISLISGFYPFSEELIMKYQHILDWYVLSSNDKIKFSPTLIEKYSDKWNFNVLGANKSIDWDIDLFDKYKDKFDWRYTIYYAEALPWSIDFVEKYIGKLNWQKFSEFKSFPWSEEFIEKYKSKFGRIDLYYNWTGLSCNRGLPWSEDFLNKYSDKWDWKYLSSNNKLPWSEDFLNKYIDKWDWNGLSRNSKLPWSEVFFNKYIDKWNWNGLSGNSGLPWSEDFFNKYIDKWDWNGLSGNSGLPWSEDFFHKYIDKWNWEYLSRNVELPWSEDFISKHKDKWNESFLNGWIRRPERILIPNFNENNIESYLKFYNKTALLALDYFIQNPKECVIRMKVVNNMQQYIIPLDDMQQHIIPFIDDSLIDEIINETITQNNPSLKG
;
A
#
# COMPACT_ATOMS: atom_id res chain seq x y z
N MET A 1 13.09 44.22 7.72
CA MET A 1 11.77 44.60 7.15
C MET A 1 11.44 43.80 5.89
N GLU A 2 12.39 43.58 4.98
CA GLU A 2 12.16 42.79 3.75
C GLU A 2 11.81 41.30 3.98
N GLU A 3 12.39 40.64 4.99
CA GLU A 3 12.03 39.25 5.33
C GLU A 3 10.61 39.09 5.90
N ASN A 4 10.17 40.05 6.73
CA ASN A 4 8.80 40.06 7.27
C ASN A 4 7.76 40.30 6.17
N ASN A 5 8.07 41.14 5.17
CA ASN A 5 7.19 41.35 4.03
C ASN A 5 7.10 40.11 3.12
N LYS A 6 8.21 39.39 2.91
CA LYS A 6 8.18 38.10 2.16
C LYS A 6 7.35 37.03 2.89
N SER A 7 7.45 36.97 4.22
CA SER A 7 6.67 36.07 5.07
C SER A 7 5.16 36.38 5.04
N LEU A 8 4.78 37.66 5.15
CA LEU A 8 3.39 38.12 5.06
C LEU A 8 2.77 37.86 3.68
N ILE A 9 3.53 38.09 2.61
CA ILE A 9 3.09 37.79 1.24
C ILE A 9 2.88 36.28 1.07
N SER A 10 3.77 35.45 1.62
CA SER A 10 3.63 33.99 1.59
C SER A 10 2.40 33.50 2.36
N ILE A 11 2.10 34.10 3.53
CA ILE A 11 0.94 33.74 4.35
C ILE A 11 -0.37 34.16 3.67
N ASN A 12 -0.43 35.37 3.11
CA ASN A 12 -1.60 35.84 2.36
C ASN A 12 -1.86 34.99 1.10
N ASN A 13 -0.81 34.58 0.39
CA ASN A 13 -0.97 33.69 -0.76
C ASN A 13 -1.52 32.30 -0.36
N SER A 14 -1.11 31.79 0.80
CA SER A 14 -1.62 30.52 1.34
C SER A 14 -3.06 30.65 1.84
N LEU A 15 -3.43 31.75 2.49
CA LEU A 15 -4.80 32.04 2.93
C LEU A 15 -5.75 32.17 1.74
N VAL A 16 -5.36 32.89 0.70
CA VAL A 16 -6.15 33.03 -0.53
C VAL A 16 -6.34 31.68 -1.23
N LYS A 17 -5.33 30.78 -1.20
CA LYS A 17 -5.49 29.40 -1.71
C LYS A 17 -6.51 28.59 -0.89
N ILE A 18 -6.50 28.74 0.43
CA ILE A 18 -7.43 28.04 1.33
C ILE A 18 -8.86 28.56 1.15
N GLU A 19 -9.06 29.88 1.09
CA GLU A 19 -10.38 30.50 0.86
C GLU A 19 -11.00 30.09 -0.49
N ARG A 20 -10.18 29.98 -1.54
CA ARG A 20 -10.61 29.49 -2.86
C ARG A 20 -11.11 28.04 -2.82
N GLN A 21 -10.43 27.19 -2.06
CA GLN A 21 -10.80 25.78 -1.92
C GLN A 21 -12.06 25.59 -1.07
N ILE A 22 -12.28 26.45 -0.07
CA ILE A 22 -13.52 26.49 0.72
C ILE A 22 -14.70 26.89 -0.17
N ALA A 23 -14.55 27.90 -1.03
CA ALA A 23 -15.61 28.32 -1.96
C ALA A 23 -16.04 27.22 -2.94
N ILE A 24 -15.10 26.45 -3.48
CA ILE A 24 -15.39 25.26 -4.32
C ILE A 24 -16.14 24.21 -3.50
N GLY A 25 -15.72 23.99 -2.25
CA GLY A 25 -16.39 23.06 -1.35
C GLY A 25 -17.83 23.44 -1.00
N ASP A 26 -18.07 24.72 -0.72
CA ASP A 26 -19.41 25.22 -0.41
C ASP A 26 -20.37 25.11 -1.60
N LYS A 27 -19.87 25.31 -2.83
CA LYS A 27 -20.66 25.07 -4.04
C LYS A 27 -20.94 23.59 -4.27
N LEU A 28 -19.94 22.73 -4.13
CA LEU A 28 -20.10 21.28 -4.25
C LEU A 28 -21.18 20.76 -3.28
N LEU A 29 -21.23 21.27 -2.05
CA LEU A 29 -22.26 20.90 -1.07
C LEU A 29 -23.70 21.24 -1.51
N ASN A 30 -23.89 22.20 -2.40
CA ASN A 30 -25.21 22.58 -2.91
C ASN A 30 -25.76 21.60 -3.97
N PHE A 31 -24.93 20.72 -4.53
CA PHE A 31 -25.35 19.72 -5.54
C PHE A 31 -26.00 18.47 -4.94
N GLY A 32 -25.85 18.24 -3.64
CA GLY A 32 -26.56 17.15 -2.99
C GLY A 32 -28.06 17.43 -2.93
N SER A 33 -28.85 16.80 -3.79
CA SER A 33 -30.31 16.89 -3.80
C SER A 33 -30.95 16.25 -2.57
N ASN A 34 -30.20 15.40 -1.86
CA ASN A 34 -30.58 14.86 -0.57
C ASN A 34 -29.45 14.89 0.48
N LYS A 35 -29.82 14.68 1.75
CA LYS A 35 -28.92 14.73 2.91
C LYS A 35 -27.74 13.75 2.80
N LEU A 36 -27.97 12.57 2.22
CA LEU A 36 -26.94 11.56 2.02
C LEU A 36 -25.88 12.05 1.03
N GLN A 37 -26.30 12.64 -0.09
CA GLN A 37 -25.39 13.21 -1.09
C GLN A 37 -24.59 14.39 -0.52
N ARG A 38 -25.23 15.31 0.21
CA ARG A 38 -24.52 16.43 0.86
C ARG A 38 -23.46 15.94 1.85
N ASN A 39 -23.76 14.90 2.62
CA ASN A 39 -22.78 14.30 3.55
C ASN A 39 -21.62 13.62 2.81
N LYS A 40 -21.87 12.96 1.68
CA LYS A 40 -20.83 12.35 0.84
C LYS A 40 -19.90 13.39 0.23
N ILE A 41 -20.46 14.48 -0.28
CA ILE A 41 -19.68 15.61 -0.81
C ILE A 41 -18.88 16.29 0.31
N LYS A 42 -19.45 16.45 1.50
CA LYS A 42 -18.71 16.94 2.68
C LYS A 42 -17.48 16.07 3.00
N ASN A 43 -17.63 14.74 2.95
CA ASN A 43 -16.54 13.80 3.20
C ASN A 43 -15.45 13.87 2.10
N PHE A 44 -15.83 14.10 0.84
CA PHE A 44 -14.89 14.36 -0.26
C PHE A 44 -14.03 15.60 0.03
N LEU A 45 -14.66 16.71 0.40
CA LEU A 45 -13.98 17.98 0.69
C LEU A 45 -13.06 17.88 1.90
N ILE A 46 -13.47 17.14 2.93
CA ILE A 46 -12.62 16.81 4.07
C ILE A 46 -11.38 16.04 3.58
N SER A 47 -11.55 15.02 2.74
CA SER A 47 -10.44 14.22 2.20
C SER A 47 -9.46 15.05 1.37
N ILE A 48 -9.96 15.98 0.56
CA ILE A 48 -9.16 16.94 -0.21
C ILE A 48 -8.38 17.87 0.72
N SER A 49 -9.02 18.42 1.75
CA SER A 49 -8.36 19.29 2.75
C SER A 49 -7.20 18.59 3.46
N TYR A 50 -7.26 17.26 3.60
CA TYR A 50 -6.17 16.43 4.12
C TYR A 50 -5.05 16.24 3.09
N TRP A 51 -5.36 15.99 1.82
CA TRP A 51 -4.36 15.94 0.73
C TRP A 51 -3.56 17.23 0.61
N ILE A 52 -4.25 18.38 0.60
CA ILE A 52 -3.64 19.71 0.56
C ILE A 52 -2.66 19.93 1.72
N LYS A 53 -2.97 19.38 2.91
CA LYS A 53 -2.09 19.46 4.08
C LYS A 53 -0.87 18.55 3.98
N LEU A 54 -0.95 17.43 3.25
CA LEU A 54 0.15 16.49 3.03
C LEU A 54 1.14 16.98 1.97
N ASP A 55 0.68 17.64 0.89
CA ASP A 55 1.54 18.13 -0.21
C ASP A 55 2.49 19.27 0.19
N ASN A 56 2.26 19.94 1.32
CA ASN A 56 3.25 20.87 1.86
C ASN A 56 4.55 20.18 2.32
N TYR A 57 4.65 18.83 2.28
CA TYR A 57 5.81 18.07 2.73
C TYR A 57 6.42 17.10 1.70
N SER A 58 5.84 16.88 0.52
CA SER A 58 6.45 16.04 -0.51
C SER A 58 6.08 16.45 -1.93
N PHE A 59 7.09 16.54 -2.79
CA PHE A 59 7.10 17.05 -4.17
C PHE A 59 7.31 18.57 -4.32
N THR A 60 8.60 18.90 -4.45
CA THR A 60 9.13 20.22 -4.77
C THR A 60 8.54 20.80 -6.08
N ASN A 61 7.89 21.95 -5.97
CA ASN A 61 8.13 23.16 -6.81
C ASN A 61 8.32 23.01 -8.33
N LYS A 62 7.55 22.17 -9.03
CA LYS A 62 7.37 22.32 -10.48
C LYS A 62 5.92 22.06 -10.90
N HIS A 63 5.28 23.13 -11.36
CA HIS A 63 3.92 23.24 -11.92
C HIS A 63 2.76 23.38 -10.92
N ASN A 64 1.73 24.12 -11.35
CA ASN A 64 0.51 24.48 -10.62
C ASN A 64 -0.22 23.25 -10.09
N TYR A 65 0.22 22.74 -8.94
CA TYR A 65 -0.39 21.61 -8.29
C TYR A 65 -1.75 22.02 -7.73
N ASN A 66 -2.82 21.50 -8.33
CA ASN A 66 -4.17 21.59 -7.80
C ASN A 66 -4.64 20.19 -7.36
N PRO A 67 -4.78 19.94 -6.05
CA PRO A 67 -5.18 18.62 -5.55
C PRO A 67 -6.58 18.20 -6.01
N PHE A 68 -7.50 19.13 -6.27
CA PHE A 68 -8.79 18.78 -6.88
C PHE A 68 -8.60 18.20 -8.28
N ILE A 69 -7.76 18.83 -9.12
CA ILE A 69 -7.47 18.36 -10.46
C ILE A 69 -6.73 17.04 -10.43
N SER A 70 -5.80 16.86 -9.50
CA SER A 70 -5.04 15.60 -9.34
C SER A 70 -5.97 14.44 -8.97
N LEU A 71 -6.90 14.67 -8.03
CA LEU A 71 -7.89 13.67 -7.62
C LEU A 71 -8.86 13.33 -8.76
N ILE A 72 -9.40 14.33 -9.45
CA ILE A 72 -10.27 14.09 -10.60
C ILE A 72 -9.48 13.31 -11.67
N SER A 73 -8.26 13.72 -11.98
CA SER A 73 -7.39 13.05 -12.97
C SER A 73 -7.16 11.58 -12.62
N GLY A 74 -6.99 11.23 -11.34
CA GLY A 74 -6.71 9.86 -10.92
C GLY A 74 -7.91 8.92 -10.88
N PHE A 75 -9.13 9.45 -10.77
CA PHE A 75 -10.30 8.64 -10.39
C PHE A 75 -11.52 8.83 -11.28
N TYR A 76 -11.66 9.95 -11.99
CA TYR A 76 -12.81 10.19 -12.85
C TYR A 76 -12.72 9.36 -14.15
N PRO A 77 -13.80 8.71 -14.61
CA PRO A 77 -13.82 7.93 -15.85
C PRO A 77 -13.81 8.83 -17.10
N PHE A 78 -12.70 9.53 -17.35
CA PHE A 78 -12.58 10.45 -18.46
C PHE A 78 -12.81 9.79 -19.82
N SER A 79 -13.74 10.35 -20.60
CA SER A 79 -13.86 10.08 -22.03
C SER A 79 -12.74 10.79 -22.81
N GLU A 80 -12.45 10.32 -24.03
CA GLU A 80 -11.44 10.98 -24.88
C GLU A 80 -11.82 12.45 -25.19
N GLU A 81 -13.12 12.75 -25.31
CA GLU A 81 -13.62 14.12 -25.54
C GLU A 81 -13.27 15.05 -24.36
N LEU A 82 -13.46 14.58 -23.13
CA LEU A 82 -13.12 15.33 -21.93
C LEU A 82 -11.61 15.46 -21.74
N ILE A 83 -10.83 14.42 -22.05
CA ILE A 83 -9.37 14.52 -22.06
C ILE A 83 -8.95 15.59 -23.06
N MET A 84 -9.52 15.60 -24.26
CA MET A 84 -9.22 16.60 -25.29
C MET A 84 -9.57 18.02 -24.83
N LYS A 85 -10.71 18.20 -24.17
CA LYS A 85 -11.18 19.49 -23.64
C LYS A 85 -10.28 20.00 -22.51
N TYR A 86 -9.82 19.11 -21.62
CA TYR A 86 -9.14 19.48 -20.37
C TYR A 86 -7.64 19.15 -20.33
N GLN A 87 -7.06 18.69 -21.43
CA GLN A 87 -5.66 18.25 -21.55
C GLN A 87 -4.59 19.25 -21.06
N HIS A 88 -4.91 20.55 -20.96
CA HIS A 88 -3.97 21.58 -20.52
C HIS A 88 -3.94 21.78 -19.01
N ILE A 89 -4.89 21.18 -18.30
CA ILE A 89 -5.11 21.35 -16.86
C ILE A 89 -4.90 20.02 -16.14
N LEU A 90 -5.30 18.91 -16.77
CA LEU A 90 -5.19 17.57 -16.19
C LEU A 90 -3.76 17.25 -15.73
N ASP A 91 -3.67 16.57 -14.59
CA ASP A 91 -2.42 16.01 -14.10
C ASP A 91 -2.13 14.71 -14.85
N TRP A 92 -1.28 14.80 -15.87
CA TRP A 92 -0.96 13.64 -16.72
C TRP A 92 -0.21 12.52 -15.99
N TYR A 93 0.51 12.82 -14.91
CA TYR A 93 1.16 11.79 -14.12
C TYR A 93 0.10 10.92 -13.43
N VAL A 94 -0.84 11.56 -12.73
CA VAL A 94 -1.91 10.85 -12.00
C VAL A 94 -2.94 10.25 -12.98
N LEU A 95 -3.27 10.96 -14.07
CA LEU A 95 -4.15 10.48 -15.12
C LEU A 95 -3.63 9.18 -15.77
N SER A 96 -2.31 9.02 -15.90
CA SER A 96 -1.69 7.79 -16.42
C SER A 96 -2.00 6.56 -15.56
N SER A 97 -2.27 6.75 -14.25
CA SER A 97 -2.62 5.66 -13.33
C SER A 97 -4.12 5.37 -13.22
N ASN A 98 -4.96 6.17 -13.89
CA ASN A 98 -6.40 6.08 -13.77
C ASN A 98 -6.91 4.82 -14.47
N ASP A 99 -7.41 3.87 -13.68
CA ASP A 99 -7.89 2.57 -14.16
C ASP A 99 -9.31 2.62 -14.76
N LYS A 100 -9.99 3.77 -14.68
CA LYS A 100 -11.36 3.98 -15.19
C LYS A 100 -11.39 4.53 -16.61
N ILE A 101 -10.26 5.04 -17.10
CA ILE A 101 -10.14 5.45 -18.49
C ILE A 101 -10.08 4.20 -19.37
N LYS A 102 -10.90 4.18 -20.41
CA LYS A 102 -10.81 3.16 -21.45
C LYS A 102 -9.66 3.49 -22.39
N PHE A 103 -8.46 3.01 -22.05
CA PHE A 103 -7.29 3.21 -22.90
C PHE A 103 -7.40 2.44 -24.22
N SER A 104 -6.98 3.08 -25.30
CA SER A 104 -6.78 2.48 -26.61
C SER A 104 -5.39 2.85 -27.15
N PRO A 105 -4.82 2.06 -28.08
CA PRO A 105 -3.57 2.44 -28.75
C PRO A 105 -3.62 3.84 -29.39
N THR A 106 -4.77 4.24 -29.94
CA THR A 106 -4.98 5.56 -30.54
C THR A 106 -4.94 6.68 -29.50
N LEU A 107 -5.52 6.49 -28.31
CA LEU A 107 -5.49 7.47 -27.23
C LEU A 107 -4.07 7.63 -26.66
N ILE A 108 -3.35 6.51 -26.50
CA ILE A 108 -1.95 6.51 -26.06
C ILE A 108 -1.08 7.25 -27.06
N GLU A 109 -1.31 7.03 -28.36
CA GLU A 109 -0.59 7.71 -29.44
C GLU A 109 -0.84 9.22 -29.46
N LYS A 110 -2.12 9.61 -29.43
CA LYS A 110 -2.57 11.00 -29.54
C LYS A 110 -1.93 11.91 -28.49
N TYR A 111 -1.72 11.40 -27.28
CA TYR A 111 -1.13 12.15 -26.15
C TYR A 111 0.19 11.55 -25.67
N SER A 112 0.92 10.89 -26.56
CA SER A 112 2.15 10.18 -26.18
C SER A 112 3.25 11.07 -25.63
N ASP A 113 3.23 12.38 -25.91
CA ASP A 113 4.14 13.37 -25.34
C ASP A 113 3.81 13.76 -23.90
N LYS A 114 2.55 13.55 -23.47
CA LYS A 114 2.05 13.93 -22.15
C LYS A 114 2.00 12.77 -21.17
N TRP A 115 1.71 11.56 -21.65
CA TRP A 115 1.62 10.38 -20.79
C TRP A 115 2.93 10.07 -20.06
N ASN A 116 2.83 9.64 -18.80
CA ASN A 116 3.95 9.05 -18.10
C ASN A 116 3.99 7.54 -18.36
N PHE A 117 4.88 7.10 -19.24
CA PHE A 117 4.95 5.70 -19.67
C PHE A 117 5.30 4.71 -18.55
N ASN A 118 6.11 5.11 -17.57
CA ASN A 118 6.39 4.25 -16.42
C ASN A 118 5.13 4.00 -15.58
N VAL A 119 4.27 5.02 -15.44
CA VAL A 119 2.98 4.89 -14.76
C VAL A 119 1.97 4.11 -15.61
N LEU A 120 1.90 4.36 -16.93
CA LEU A 120 1.05 3.58 -17.83
C LEU A 120 1.42 2.09 -17.84
N GLY A 121 2.71 1.76 -17.79
CA GLY A 121 3.16 0.37 -17.69
C GLY A 121 2.74 -0.34 -16.41
N ALA A 122 2.40 0.41 -15.36
CA ALA A 122 1.85 -0.12 -14.10
C ALA A 122 0.32 -0.26 -14.13
N ASN A 123 -0.35 0.40 -15.08
CA ASN A 123 -1.79 0.49 -15.13
C ASN A 123 -2.40 -0.78 -15.73
N LYS A 124 -3.04 -1.58 -14.88
CA LYS A 124 -3.63 -2.88 -15.23
C LYS A 124 -4.88 -2.78 -16.11
N SER A 125 -5.43 -1.58 -16.33
CA SER A 125 -6.53 -1.38 -17.29
C SER A 125 -6.06 -1.31 -18.75
N ILE A 126 -4.75 -1.17 -18.98
CA ILE A 126 -4.16 -1.14 -20.32
C ILE A 126 -3.76 -2.55 -20.70
N ASP A 127 -4.31 -3.03 -21.82
CA ASP A 127 -3.91 -4.28 -22.43
C ASP A 127 -2.63 -4.07 -23.24
N TRP A 128 -1.49 -4.19 -22.57
CA TRP A 128 -0.19 -4.06 -23.21
C TRP A 128 0.15 -5.35 -23.96
N ASP A 129 0.31 -5.25 -25.28
CA ASP A 129 0.99 -6.27 -26.08
C ASP A 129 2.42 -5.83 -26.43
N ILE A 130 3.17 -6.75 -27.04
CA ILE A 130 4.57 -6.51 -27.42
C ILE A 130 4.67 -5.39 -28.46
N ASP A 131 3.72 -5.27 -29.38
CA ASP A 131 3.77 -4.32 -30.50
C ASP A 131 3.50 -2.88 -30.03
N LEU A 132 2.51 -2.71 -29.15
CA LEU A 132 2.20 -1.45 -28.48
C LEU A 132 3.36 -1.01 -27.60
N PHE A 133 3.95 -1.93 -26.83
CA PHE A 133 5.13 -1.61 -26.04
C PHE A 133 6.32 -1.21 -26.94
N ASP A 134 6.57 -1.95 -28.01
CA ASP A 134 7.66 -1.70 -28.96
C ASP A 134 7.65 -0.28 -29.53
N LYS A 135 6.46 0.24 -29.81
CA LYS A 135 6.25 1.61 -30.29
C LYS A 135 6.77 2.67 -29.32
N TYR A 136 6.77 2.37 -28.02
CA TYR A 136 7.09 3.33 -26.96
C TYR A 136 8.23 2.89 -26.04
N LYS A 137 8.95 1.81 -26.36
CA LYS A 137 10.02 1.20 -25.53
C LYS A 137 11.10 2.18 -25.05
N ASP A 138 11.32 3.26 -25.80
CA ASP A 138 12.33 4.27 -25.48
C ASP A 138 11.80 5.38 -24.55
N LYS A 139 10.49 5.42 -24.28
CA LYS A 139 9.86 6.28 -23.28
C LYS A 139 9.82 5.65 -21.88
N PHE A 140 10.10 4.35 -21.77
CA PHE A 140 10.22 3.65 -20.50
C PHE A 140 11.62 3.80 -19.90
N ASP A 141 11.70 4.06 -18.60
CA ASP A 141 12.97 3.96 -17.86
C ASP A 141 13.18 2.51 -17.43
N TRP A 142 13.93 1.76 -18.24
CA TRP A 142 14.26 0.35 -18.02
C TRP A 142 14.89 0.04 -16.66
N ARG A 143 15.49 1.05 -15.98
CA ARG A 143 16.00 0.88 -14.61
C ARG A 143 14.87 0.66 -13.60
N TYR A 144 13.70 1.25 -13.86
CA TYR A 144 12.54 1.24 -12.97
C TYR A 144 11.37 0.41 -13.51
N THR A 145 11.32 0.11 -14.81
CA THR A 145 10.22 -0.63 -15.44
C THR A 145 9.89 -1.91 -14.69
N ILE A 146 10.90 -2.67 -14.27
CA ILE A 146 10.68 -3.94 -13.56
C ILE A 146 10.10 -3.80 -12.15
N TYR A 147 10.20 -2.62 -11.54
CA TYR A 147 9.70 -2.36 -10.19
C TYR A 147 8.23 -1.98 -10.18
N TYR A 148 7.78 -1.31 -11.23
CA TYR A 148 6.47 -0.64 -11.24
C TYR A 148 5.56 -1.12 -12.35
N ALA A 149 6.11 -1.54 -13.50
CA ALA A 149 5.35 -1.84 -14.69
C ALA A 149 4.85 -3.29 -14.74
N GLU A 150 4.11 -3.70 -13.70
CA GLU A 150 3.55 -5.05 -13.58
C GLU A 150 2.53 -5.40 -14.69
N ALA A 151 1.94 -4.39 -15.34
CA ALA A 151 0.91 -4.57 -16.38
C ALA A 151 1.50 -4.84 -17.77
N LEU A 152 2.82 -4.74 -17.94
CA LEU A 152 3.47 -5.11 -19.21
C LEU A 152 3.35 -6.62 -19.48
N PRO A 153 3.44 -7.04 -20.75
CA PRO A 153 3.30 -8.44 -21.13
C PRO A 153 4.59 -9.19 -20.84
N TRP A 154 4.86 -9.48 -19.57
CA TRP A 154 6.05 -10.22 -19.11
C TRP A 154 6.02 -11.71 -19.50
N SER A 155 5.82 -11.99 -20.79
CA SER A 155 5.96 -13.31 -21.41
C SER A 155 7.43 -13.65 -21.64
N ILE A 156 7.70 -14.92 -21.94
CA ILE A 156 9.05 -15.36 -22.34
C ILE A 156 9.52 -14.55 -23.56
N ASP A 157 8.70 -14.45 -24.60
CA ASP A 157 9.04 -13.72 -25.83
C ASP A 157 9.39 -12.25 -25.57
N PHE A 158 8.64 -11.57 -24.69
CA PHE A 158 8.92 -10.19 -24.32
C PHE A 158 10.28 -10.06 -23.60
N VAL A 159 10.54 -10.94 -22.64
CA VAL A 159 11.80 -10.95 -21.88
C VAL A 159 12.98 -11.30 -22.79
N GLU A 160 12.83 -12.24 -23.71
CA GLU A 160 13.87 -12.62 -24.67
C GLU A 160 14.17 -11.49 -25.66
N LYS A 161 13.14 -10.77 -26.13
CA LYS A 161 13.30 -9.61 -27.00
C LYS A 161 14.09 -8.48 -26.33
N TYR A 162 13.90 -8.28 -25.03
CA TYR A 162 14.51 -7.18 -24.26
C TYR A 162 15.63 -7.61 -23.31
N ILE A 163 16.19 -8.80 -23.53
CA ILE A 163 17.15 -9.48 -22.67
C ILE A 163 18.37 -8.62 -22.25
N GLY A 164 18.81 -7.72 -23.13
CA GLY A 164 19.95 -6.82 -22.91
C GLY A 164 19.64 -5.57 -22.09
N LYS A 165 18.36 -5.23 -21.90
CA LYS A 165 17.92 -4.06 -21.13
C LYS A 165 17.49 -4.40 -19.70
N LEU A 166 17.34 -5.69 -19.38
CA LEU A 166 16.81 -6.15 -18.09
C LEU A 166 17.81 -5.98 -16.94
N ASN A 167 17.31 -5.49 -15.81
CA ASN A 167 17.98 -5.65 -14.53
C ASN A 167 17.75 -7.08 -14.01
N TRP A 168 18.71 -7.97 -14.26
CA TRP A 168 18.62 -9.40 -13.94
C TRP A 168 18.49 -9.72 -12.45
N GLN A 169 19.12 -8.91 -11.59
CA GLN A 169 18.97 -9.07 -10.14
C GLN A 169 17.51 -8.90 -9.76
N LYS A 170 16.87 -7.82 -10.23
CA LYS A 170 15.47 -7.56 -9.92
C LYS A 170 14.51 -8.49 -10.65
N PHE A 171 14.82 -8.83 -11.89
CA PHE A 171 14.03 -9.80 -12.64
C PHE A 171 13.98 -11.13 -11.93
N SER A 172 15.07 -11.59 -11.32
CA SER A 172 15.07 -12.84 -10.57
C SER A 172 14.10 -12.89 -9.39
N GLU A 173 13.66 -11.75 -8.85
CA GLU A 173 12.67 -11.64 -7.77
C GLU A 173 11.22 -11.58 -8.30
N PHE A 174 11.02 -11.44 -9.61
CA PHE A 174 9.73 -11.12 -10.21
C PHE A 174 8.81 -12.35 -10.28
N LYS A 175 7.81 -12.39 -9.39
CA LYS A 175 6.98 -13.58 -9.12
C LYS A 175 5.97 -13.90 -10.22
N SER A 176 5.53 -12.89 -10.97
CA SER A 176 4.45 -13.04 -11.96
C SER A 176 4.95 -13.52 -13.32
N PHE A 177 6.27 -13.57 -13.54
CA PHE A 177 6.84 -14.14 -14.76
C PHE A 177 6.60 -15.67 -14.80
N PRO A 178 6.26 -16.25 -15.98
CA PRO A 178 6.08 -17.69 -16.14
C PRO A 178 7.42 -18.44 -16.09
N TRP A 179 7.99 -18.56 -14.89
CA TRP A 179 9.26 -19.24 -14.67
C TRP A 179 9.20 -20.71 -15.04
N SER A 180 10.22 -21.17 -15.76
CA SER A 180 10.47 -22.59 -16.04
C SER A 180 11.91 -22.95 -15.75
N GLU A 181 12.17 -24.22 -15.44
CA GLU A 181 13.53 -24.72 -15.27
C GLU A 181 14.38 -24.54 -16.55
N GLU A 182 13.76 -24.67 -17.72
CA GLU A 182 14.39 -24.45 -19.03
C GLU A 182 14.85 -23.00 -19.21
N PHE A 183 14.01 -22.03 -18.84
CA PHE A 183 14.37 -20.62 -18.90
C PHE A 183 15.56 -20.32 -17.96
N ILE A 184 15.52 -20.87 -16.74
CA ILE A 184 16.58 -20.69 -15.75
C ILE A 184 17.87 -21.34 -16.22
N GLU A 185 17.82 -22.53 -16.82
CA GLU A 185 18.97 -23.20 -17.43
C GLU A 185 19.58 -22.36 -18.54
N LYS A 186 18.75 -21.87 -19.48
CA LYS A 186 19.15 -21.05 -20.63
C LYS A 186 19.87 -19.77 -20.19
N TYR A 187 19.39 -19.13 -19.12
CA TYR A 187 19.89 -17.83 -18.65
C TYR A 187 20.67 -17.88 -17.33
N LYS A 188 21.09 -19.06 -16.86
CA LYS A 188 21.77 -19.25 -15.56
C LYS A 188 22.99 -18.35 -15.32
N SER A 189 23.71 -17.99 -16.39
CA SER A 189 24.90 -17.13 -16.33
C SER A 189 24.57 -15.65 -16.06
N LYS A 190 23.33 -15.22 -16.36
CA LYS A 190 22.86 -13.85 -16.14
C LYS A 190 22.53 -13.58 -14.67
N PHE A 191 22.03 -14.59 -13.96
CA PHE A 191 21.78 -14.49 -12.52
C PHE A 191 23.07 -14.51 -11.69
N GLY A 192 24.16 -15.06 -12.22
CA GLY A 192 25.41 -15.27 -11.48
C GLY A 192 26.42 -14.11 -11.49
N ARG A 193 26.16 -12.97 -12.15
CA ARG A 193 27.18 -11.94 -12.43
C ARG A 193 26.88 -10.60 -11.75
N ILE A 194 27.37 -10.42 -10.53
CA ILE A 194 27.70 -9.09 -9.97
C ILE A 194 29.04 -9.24 -9.26
N ASP A 195 29.94 -8.30 -9.52
CA ASP A 195 31.31 -8.28 -9.02
C ASP A 195 31.34 -8.57 -7.50
N LEU A 196 31.99 -9.68 -7.14
CA LEU A 196 32.27 -10.18 -5.78
C LEU A 196 31.15 -10.90 -5.01
N TYR A 197 29.92 -11.08 -5.53
CA TYR A 197 28.89 -11.89 -4.85
C TYR A 197 28.05 -12.74 -5.83
N TYR A 198 28.15 -14.07 -5.70
CA TYR A 198 27.30 -15.05 -6.39
C TYR A 198 25.82 -14.79 -6.05
N ASN A 199 25.01 -14.27 -6.99
CA ASN A 199 23.67 -13.79 -6.64
C ASN A 199 22.51 -14.59 -7.26
N TRP A 200 22.25 -15.78 -6.72
CA TRP A 200 20.96 -16.48 -6.87
C TRP A 200 19.98 -16.10 -5.75
N THR A 201 20.23 -15.04 -4.99
CA THR A 201 19.41 -14.68 -3.83
C THR A 201 18.00 -14.27 -4.25
N GLY A 202 17.87 -13.53 -5.35
CA GLY A 202 16.58 -13.14 -5.90
C GLY A 202 15.77 -14.34 -6.39
N LEU A 203 16.42 -15.31 -7.07
CA LEU A 203 15.76 -16.58 -7.40
C LEU A 203 15.39 -17.37 -6.12
N SER A 204 16.26 -17.40 -5.11
CA SER A 204 16.04 -18.15 -3.86
C SER A 204 14.84 -17.63 -3.05
N CYS A 205 14.59 -16.32 -3.09
CA CYS A 205 13.41 -15.71 -2.44
C CYS A 205 12.17 -15.68 -3.34
N ASN A 206 12.30 -16.05 -4.61
CA ASN A 206 11.21 -15.99 -5.58
C ASN A 206 10.18 -17.10 -5.31
N ARG A 207 8.92 -16.67 -5.18
CA ARG A 207 7.77 -17.51 -4.85
C ARG A 207 7.01 -17.99 -6.09
N GLY A 208 7.38 -17.50 -7.27
CA GLY A 208 6.81 -17.89 -8.56
C GLY A 208 7.62 -18.96 -9.30
N LEU A 209 8.73 -19.44 -8.73
CA LEU A 209 9.52 -20.53 -9.31
C LEU A 209 8.78 -21.88 -9.18
N PRO A 210 9.00 -22.81 -10.14
CA PRO A 210 8.46 -24.16 -10.08
C PRO A 210 9.26 -25.01 -9.09
N TRP A 211 9.13 -24.71 -7.80
CA TRP A 211 9.89 -25.38 -6.75
C TRP A 211 9.59 -26.88 -6.71
N SER A 212 10.64 -27.68 -6.86
CA SER A 212 10.64 -29.13 -6.66
C SER A 212 11.94 -29.54 -5.97
N GLU A 213 11.98 -30.72 -5.37
CA GLU A 213 13.22 -31.24 -4.80
C GLU A 213 14.31 -31.45 -5.87
N ASP A 214 13.92 -31.92 -7.06
CA ASP A 214 14.85 -32.14 -8.18
C ASP A 214 15.45 -30.83 -8.66
N PHE A 215 14.62 -29.78 -8.77
CA PHE A 215 15.07 -28.44 -9.14
C PHE A 215 16.04 -27.86 -8.10
N LEU A 216 15.75 -28.06 -6.80
CA LEU A 216 16.66 -27.65 -5.74
C LEU A 216 17.99 -28.40 -5.80
N ASN A 217 17.95 -29.73 -5.98
CA ASN A 217 19.13 -30.57 -6.08
C ASN A 217 20.03 -30.16 -7.26
N LYS A 218 19.43 -29.91 -8.42
CA LYS A 218 20.12 -29.53 -9.65
C LYS A 218 21.03 -28.32 -9.48
N TYR A 219 20.66 -27.37 -8.61
CA TYR A 219 21.40 -26.14 -8.36
C TYR A 219 21.78 -25.94 -6.88
N SER A 220 21.96 -27.03 -6.15
CA SER A 220 22.13 -27.01 -4.69
C SER A 220 23.29 -26.14 -4.18
N ASP A 221 24.34 -25.94 -4.98
CA ASP A 221 25.49 -25.10 -4.66
C ASP A 221 25.31 -23.62 -5.02
N LYS A 222 24.23 -23.28 -5.74
CA LYS A 222 23.94 -21.91 -6.16
C LYS A 222 22.92 -21.23 -5.27
N TRP A 223 21.97 -21.99 -4.72
CA TRP A 223 20.90 -21.43 -3.91
C TRP A 223 21.44 -20.71 -2.67
N ASP A 224 20.80 -19.59 -2.35
CA ASP A 224 20.97 -18.96 -1.05
C ASP A 224 20.01 -19.61 -0.05
N TRP A 225 20.57 -20.50 0.76
CA TRP A 225 19.82 -21.27 1.75
C TRP A 225 19.18 -20.42 2.84
N LYS A 226 19.70 -19.21 3.11
CA LYS A 226 19.07 -18.27 4.05
C LYS A 226 17.74 -17.77 3.50
N TYR A 227 17.70 -17.40 2.23
CA TYR A 227 16.45 -16.97 1.60
C TYR A 227 15.50 -18.15 1.39
N LEU A 228 16.01 -19.32 0.98
CA LEU A 228 15.20 -20.53 0.86
C LEU A 228 14.54 -20.93 2.19
N SER A 229 15.23 -20.85 3.33
CA SER A 229 14.67 -21.15 4.66
C SER A 229 13.39 -20.36 4.97
N SER A 230 13.29 -19.12 4.46
CA SER A 230 12.11 -18.26 4.63
C SER A 230 11.11 -18.33 3.48
N ASN A 231 11.38 -19.15 2.45
CA ASN A 231 10.55 -19.26 1.27
C ASN A 231 9.36 -20.18 1.56
N ASN A 232 8.17 -19.58 1.59
CA ASN A 232 6.93 -20.24 1.96
C ASN A 232 6.27 -21.05 0.81
N LYS A 233 6.94 -21.15 -0.35
CA LYS A 233 6.48 -21.92 -1.52
C LYS A 233 7.31 -23.19 -1.77
N LEU A 234 8.33 -23.46 -0.97
CA LEU A 234 9.03 -24.74 -1.02
C LEU A 234 8.09 -25.88 -0.56
N PRO A 235 8.32 -27.12 -1.04
CA PRO A 235 7.55 -28.30 -0.65
C PRO A 235 7.94 -28.77 0.75
N TRP A 236 7.64 -27.95 1.77
CA TRP A 236 8.04 -28.23 3.15
C TRP A 236 7.40 -29.52 3.66
N SER A 237 8.26 -30.47 4.02
CA SER A 237 7.96 -31.66 4.81
C SER A 237 9.09 -31.87 5.80
N GLU A 238 8.87 -32.73 6.80
CA GLU A 238 9.94 -33.06 7.75
C GLU A 238 11.10 -33.78 7.04
N ASP A 239 10.80 -34.70 6.11
CA ASP A 239 11.81 -35.41 5.33
C ASP A 239 12.62 -34.45 4.45
N PHE A 240 11.95 -33.48 3.81
CA PHE A 240 12.59 -32.46 3.00
C PHE A 240 13.50 -31.55 3.84
N LEU A 241 13.06 -31.16 5.04
CA LEU A 241 13.90 -30.41 5.99
C LEU A 241 15.16 -31.21 6.36
N ASN A 242 14.98 -32.48 6.73
CA ASN A 242 16.07 -33.37 7.17
C ASN A 242 17.11 -33.61 6.08
N LYS A 243 16.69 -33.71 4.83
CA LYS A 243 17.58 -33.92 3.67
C LYS A 243 18.66 -32.85 3.53
N TYR A 244 18.37 -31.61 3.95
CA TYR A 244 19.31 -30.48 3.86
C TYR A 244 19.52 -29.79 5.21
N ILE A 245 19.45 -30.55 6.30
CA ILE A 245 19.41 -30.03 7.66
C ILE A 245 20.57 -29.09 8.02
N ASP A 246 21.74 -29.33 7.45
CA ASP A 246 22.97 -28.56 7.68
C ASP A 246 23.08 -27.32 6.80
N LYS A 247 22.24 -27.20 5.77
CA LYS A 247 22.23 -26.05 4.86
C LYS A 247 21.23 -24.98 5.29
N TRP A 248 20.16 -25.37 5.97
CA TRP A 248 19.10 -24.42 6.35
C TRP A 248 19.57 -23.39 7.38
N ASP A 249 19.24 -22.12 7.15
CA ASP A 249 19.29 -21.08 8.18
C ASP A 249 18.10 -21.22 9.13
N TRP A 250 18.39 -21.53 10.39
CA TRP A 250 17.36 -21.75 11.42
C TRP A 250 16.63 -20.46 11.81
N ASN A 251 17.23 -19.28 11.62
CA ASN A 251 16.54 -18.02 11.86
C ASN A 251 15.41 -17.80 10.84
N GLY A 252 15.67 -18.07 9.56
CA GLY A 252 14.68 -18.05 8.49
C GLY A 252 13.58 -19.09 8.69
N LEU A 253 13.95 -20.33 9.06
CA LEU A 253 12.98 -21.39 9.34
C LEU A 253 12.08 -21.06 10.53
N SER A 254 12.63 -20.52 11.62
CA SER A 254 11.84 -20.13 12.80
C SER A 254 10.76 -19.10 12.49
N ARG A 255 10.93 -18.27 11.45
CA ARG A 255 9.94 -17.28 11.00
C ARG A 255 8.99 -17.81 9.93
N ASN A 256 9.22 -19.02 9.43
CA ASN A 256 8.47 -19.58 8.31
C ASN A 256 7.18 -20.23 8.81
N SER A 257 6.04 -19.61 8.51
CA SER A 257 4.71 -20.11 8.90
C SER A 257 4.18 -21.27 8.05
N LYS A 258 4.93 -21.71 7.02
CA LYS A 258 4.54 -22.82 6.12
C LYS A 258 5.33 -24.11 6.35
N LEU A 259 6.16 -24.18 7.39
CA LEU A 259 6.70 -25.46 7.85
C LEU A 259 5.57 -26.37 8.37
N PRO A 260 5.77 -27.70 8.39
CA PRO A 260 4.79 -28.67 8.90
C PRO A 260 4.74 -28.64 10.43
N TRP A 261 4.37 -27.48 10.98
CA TRP A 261 4.35 -27.25 12.41
C TRP A 261 3.39 -28.21 13.12
N SER A 262 3.96 -28.94 14.07
CA SER A 262 3.26 -29.71 15.10
C SER A 262 4.11 -29.61 16.37
N GLU A 263 3.53 -29.87 17.54
CA GLU A 263 4.34 -29.85 18.76
C GLU A 263 5.47 -30.89 18.72
N VAL A 264 5.23 -32.05 18.10
CA VAL A 264 6.24 -33.10 17.89
C VAL A 264 7.39 -32.59 17.01
N PHE A 265 7.08 -32.01 15.85
CA PHE A 265 8.06 -31.44 14.94
C PHE A 265 8.85 -30.29 15.58
N PHE A 266 8.15 -29.41 16.30
CA PHE A 266 8.77 -28.29 17.02
C PHE A 266 9.77 -28.80 18.07
N ASN A 267 9.35 -29.75 18.92
CA ASN A 267 10.17 -30.29 20.00
C ASN A 267 11.40 -31.05 19.48
N LYS A 268 11.30 -31.69 18.30
CA LYS A 268 12.43 -32.42 17.69
C LYS A 268 13.64 -31.53 17.43
N TYR A 269 13.44 -30.24 17.13
CA TYR A 269 14.53 -29.29 16.83
C TYR A 269 14.56 -28.11 17.81
N ILE A 270 14.08 -28.31 19.04
CA ILE A 270 13.88 -27.25 20.04
C ILE A 270 15.13 -26.39 20.27
N ASP A 271 16.31 -27.00 20.25
CA ASP A 271 17.58 -26.34 20.53
C ASP A 271 18.14 -25.57 19.32
N LYS A 272 17.58 -25.78 18.13
CA LYS A 272 18.00 -25.11 16.90
C LYS A 272 17.17 -23.88 16.59
N TRP A 273 15.94 -23.80 17.11
CA TRP A 273 15.05 -22.70 16.79
C TRP A 273 15.51 -21.37 17.40
N ASN A 274 15.34 -20.29 16.62
CA ASN A 274 15.46 -18.93 17.10
C ASN A 274 14.14 -18.50 17.77
N TRP A 275 14.14 -18.35 19.09
CA TRP A 275 12.96 -17.98 19.87
C TRP A 275 12.33 -16.64 19.48
N ASN A 276 13.14 -15.63 19.13
CA ASN A 276 12.63 -14.35 18.64
C ASN A 276 11.88 -14.53 17.30
N GLY A 277 12.44 -15.32 16.39
CA GLY A 277 11.78 -15.68 15.12
C GLY A 277 10.47 -16.45 15.32
N LEU A 278 10.47 -17.41 16.26
CA LEU A 278 9.29 -18.19 16.61
C LEU A 278 8.18 -17.35 17.25
N SER A 279 8.53 -16.39 18.10
CA SER A 279 7.57 -15.53 18.80
C SER A 279 6.67 -14.74 17.85
N GLY A 280 7.17 -14.35 16.68
CA GLY A 280 6.38 -13.70 15.62
C GLY A 280 5.80 -14.65 14.58
N ASN A 281 5.96 -15.97 14.72
CA ASN A 281 5.52 -16.95 13.74
C ASN A 281 4.06 -17.35 13.98
N SER A 282 3.17 -16.98 13.08
CA SER A 282 1.74 -17.31 13.16
C SER A 282 1.38 -18.74 12.75
N GLY A 283 2.35 -19.51 12.23
CA GLY A 283 2.13 -20.90 11.80
C GLY A 283 2.38 -21.97 12.86
N LEU A 284 2.89 -21.59 14.05
CA LEU A 284 3.10 -22.52 15.16
C LEU A 284 1.75 -23.09 15.66
N PRO A 285 1.74 -24.26 16.32
CA PRO A 285 0.53 -24.90 16.84
C PRO A 285 0.10 -24.21 18.14
N TRP A 286 -0.21 -22.92 18.05
CA TRP A 286 -0.50 -22.09 19.20
C TRP A 286 -1.74 -22.60 19.95
N SER A 287 -1.53 -22.86 21.23
CA SER A 287 -2.56 -23.07 22.26
C SER A 287 -2.06 -22.41 23.54
N GLU A 288 -2.93 -22.14 24.50
CA GLU A 288 -2.48 -21.61 25.79
C GLU A 288 -1.48 -22.56 26.47
N ASP A 289 -1.69 -23.87 26.38
CA ASP A 289 -0.78 -24.88 26.95
C ASP A 289 0.61 -24.85 26.27
N PHE A 290 0.65 -24.81 24.93
CA PHE A 290 1.90 -24.72 24.18
C PHE A 290 2.65 -23.42 24.49
N PHE A 291 1.92 -22.30 24.56
CA PHE A 291 2.47 -21.01 24.93
C PHE A 291 3.05 -21.02 26.35
N ASN A 292 2.27 -21.49 27.33
CA ASN A 292 2.64 -21.50 28.75
C ASN A 292 3.84 -22.43 29.02
N LYS A 293 3.94 -23.55 28.31
CA LYS A 293 5.07 -24.50 28.41
C LYS A 293 6.43 -23.85 28.17
N TYR A 294 6.49 -22.81 27.34
CA TYR A 294 7.73 -22.13 26.95
C TYR A 294 7.72 -20.63 27.27
N ILE A 295 6.91 -20.21 28.25
CA ILE A 295 6.64 -18.80 28.55
C ILE A 295 7.89 -17.94 28.76
N ASP A 296 8.93 -18.49 29.38
CA ASP A 296 10.16 -17.77 29.72
C ASP A 296 11.12 -17.62 28.54
N LYS A 297 10.86 -18.31 27.42
CA LYS A 297 11.71 -18.27 26.22
C LYS A 297 11.16 -17.33 25.15
N TRP A 298 9.88 -17.01 25.18
CA TRP A 298 9.27 -16.16 24.16
C TRP A 298 9.73 -14.70 24.26
N ASP A 299 9.96 -14.08 23.10
CA ASP A 299 10.11 -12.65 22.97
C ASP A 299 8.74 -11.96 22.92
N TRP A 300 8.47 -11.09 23.89
CA TRP A 300 7.18 -10.42 24.03
C TRP A 300 6.88 -9.41 22.91
N ASN A 301 7.91 -8.84 22.26
CA ASN A 301 7.69 -7.95 21.13
C ASN A 301 7.18 -8.74 19.91
N GLY A 302 7.81 -9.87 19.62
CA GLY A 302 7.39 -10.80 18.57
C GLY A 302 5.97 -11.31 18.81
N LEU A 303 5.68 -11.72 20.05
CA LEU A 303 4.34 -12.20 20.43
C LEU A 303 3.26 -11.13 20.29
N SER A 304 3.53 -9.87 20.69
CA SER A 304 2.55 -8.78 20.58
C SER A 304 2.11 -8.50 19.14
N GLY A 305 3.00 -8.72 18.16
CA GLY A 305 2.66 -8.62 16.74
C GLY A 305 2.15 -9.93 16.12
N ASN A 306 2.05 -11.03 16.89
CA ASN A 306 1.73 -12.35 16.34
C ASN A 306 0.23 -12.54 16.22
N SER A 307 -0.22 -12.76 14.98
CA SER A 307 -1.63 -12.96 14.65
C SER A 307 -2.11 -14.41 14.90
N GLY A 308 -1.22 -15.35 15.16
CA GLY A 308 -1.53 -16.77 15.35
C GLY A 308 -1.75 -17.18 16.81
N LEU A 309 -1.52 -16.30 17.79
CA LEU A 309 -1.77 -16.60 19.19
C LEU A 309 -3.26 -16.83 19.49
N PRO A 310 -3.60 -17.57 20.56
CA PRO A 310 -4.98 -17.85 20.94
C PRO A 310 -5.60 -16.63 21.64
N TRP A 311 -5.74 -15.52 20.91
CA TRP A 311 -6.21 -14.27 21.47
C TRP A 311 -7.62 -14.38 22.05
N SER A 312 -7.73 -14.03 23.33
CA SER A 312 -8.98 -13.82 24.06
C SER A 312 -8.75 -12.68 25.07
N GLU A 313 -9.82 -12.04 25.56
CA GLU A 313 -9.67 -11.01 26.60
C GLU A 313 -9.00 -11.60 27.86
N ASP A 314 -9.32 -12.83 28.24
CA ASP A 314 -8.72 -13.51 29.39
C ASP A 314 -7.22 -13.79 29.18
N PHE A 315 -6.84 -14.35 28.03
CA PHE A 315 -5.45 -14.60 27.67
C PHE A 315 -4.64 -13.31 27.64
N PHE A 316 -5.22 -12.24 27.09
CA PHE A 316 -4.60 -10.93 27.08
C PHE A 316 -4.38 -10.39 28.49
N HIS A 317 -5.45 -10.33 29.30
CA HIS A 317 -5.43 -9.74 30.63
C HIS A 317 -4.44 -10.46 31.55
N LYS A 318 -4.31 -11.78 31.42
CA LYS A 318 -3.34 -12.59 32.16
C LYS A 318 -1.90 -12.10 32.02
N TYR A 319 -1.56 -11.48 30.88
CA TYR A 319 -0.20 -11.02 30.55
C TYR A 319 -0.14 -9.54 30.19
N ILE A 320 -1.11 -8.73 30.64
CA ILE A 320 -1.30 -7.33 30.22
C ILE A 320 -0.05 -6.46 30.39
N ASP A 321 0.75 -6.71 31.41
CA ASP A 321 1.95 -5.91 31.72
C ASP A 321 3.17 -6.31 30.91
N LYS A 322 3.12 -7.44 30.20
CA LYS A 322 4.23 -7.95 29.38
C LYS A 322 4.09 -7.58 27.90
N TRP A 323 2.87 -7.31 27.43
CA TRP A 323 2.65 -6.98 26.03
C TRP A 323 3.26 -5.64 25.64
N ASN A 324 3.86 -5.59 24.45
CA ASN A 324 4.26 -4.36 23.82
C ASN A 324 3.08 -3.73 23.05
N TRP A 325 2.56 -2.64 23.61
CA TRP A 325 1.43 -1.90 23.06
C TRP A 325 1.67 -1.30 21.68
N GLU A 326 2.91 -0.96 21.32
CA GLU A 326 3.23 -0.48 19.97
C GLU A 326 3.02 -1.57 18.92
N TYR A 327 3.46 -2.80 19.21
CA TYR A 327 3.28 -3.94 18.30
C TYR A 327 1.84 -4.45 18.29
N LEU A 328 1.15 -4.47 19.44
CA LEU A 328 -0.28 -4.77 19.50
C LEU A 328 -1.10 -3.81 18.64
N SER A 329 -0.79 -2.51 18.69
CA SER A 329 -1.41 -1.48 17.85
C SER A 329 -1.25 -1.73 16.34
N ARG A 330 -0.40 -2.66 15.90
CA ARG A 330 -0.21 -3.02 14.48
C ARG A 330 -0.78 -4.40 14.15
N ASN A 331 -1.29 -5.14 15.12
CA ASN A 331 -1.80 -6.50 14.95
C ASN A 331 -3.30 -6.46 14.60
N VAL A 332 -3.64 -7.00 13.43
CA VAL A 332 -4.97 -6.89 12.81
C VAL A 332 -5.96 -7.95 13.30
N GLU A 333 -5.48 -9.03 13.92
CA GLU A 333 -6.31 -10.16 14.35
C GLU A 333 -6.75 -10.07 15.82
N LEU A 334 -6.51 -8.92 16.46
CA LEU A 334 -6.86 -8.75 17.86
C LEU A 334 -8.37 -8.50 18.03
N PRO A 335 -9.08 -9.27 18.87
CA PRO A 335 -10.54 -9.20 19.00
C PRO A 335 -10.96 -8.10 20.00
N TRP A 336 -10.51 -6.86 19.81
CA TRP A 336 -10.73 -5.83 20.82
C TRP A 336 -12.10 -5.17 20.70
N SER A 337 -12.91 -5.29 21.74
CA SER A 337 -14.15 -4.52 21.86
C SER A 337 -13.87 -3.00 21.99
N GLU A 338 -14.85 -2.16 21.66
CA GLU A 338 -14.78 -0.71 21.91
C GLU A 338 -14.48 -0.41 23.38
N ASP A 339 -15.09 -1.18 24.28
CA ASP A 339 -14.88 -1.07 25.72
C ASP A 339 -13.42 -1.35 26.09
N PHE A 340 -12.82 -2.39 25.50
CA PHE A 340 -11.41 -2.73 25.72
C PHE A 340 -10.47 -1.62 25.23
N ILE A 341 -10.69 -1.12 24.01
CA ILE A 341 -9.87 -0.04 23.43
C ILE A 341 -9.98 1.22 24.31
N SER A 342 -11.20 1.58 24.70
CA SER A 342 -11.49 2.77 25.51
C SER A 342 -10.86 2.68 26.91
N LYS A 343 -10.93 1.51 27.54
CA LYS A 343 -10.34 1.24 28.85
C LYS A 343 -8.81 1.40 28.86
N HIS A 344 -8.16 1.13 27.73
CA HIS A 344 -6.70 1.18 27.58
C HIS A 344 -6.22 2.29 26.62
N LYS A 345 -7.04 3.33 26.42
CA LYS A 345 -6.78 4.43 25.47
C LYS A 345 -5.42 5.11 25.64
N ASP A 346 -4.89 5.13 26.85
CA ASP A 346 -3.63 5.76 27.23
C ASP A 346 -2.40 4.95 26.83
N LYS A 347 -2.57 3.63 26.60
CA LYS A 347 -1.47 2.73 26.25
C LYS A 347 -1.31 2.53 24.74
N TRP A 348 -2.36 2.71 23.97
CA TRP A 348 -2.32 2.56 22.52
C TRP A 348 -1.47 3.63 21.86
N ASN A 349 -0.76 3.25 20.79
CA ASN A 349 -0.05 4.25 20.01
C ASN A 349 -1.06 5.17 19.30
N GLU A 350 -0.65 6.41 19.10
CA GLU A 350 -1.52 7.43 18.51
C GLU A 350 -1.99 7.05 17.10
N SER A 351 -1.13 6.41 16.32
CA SER A 351 -1.46 5.98 14.95
C SER A 351 -2.62 4.98 14.93
N PHE A 352 -2.67 4.06 15.88
CA PHE A 352 -3.73 3.07 16.02
C PHE A 352 -5.01 3.73 16.48
N LEU A 353 -4.97 4.60 17.50
CA LEU A 353 -6.14 5.35 17.94
C LEU A 353 -6.69 6.21 16.80
N ASN A 354 -5.83 6.90 16.06
CA ASN A 354 -6.23 7.68 14.89
C ASN A 354 -6.79 6.77 13.78
N GLY A 355 -6.19 5.60 13.54
CA GLY A 355 -6.68 4.61 12.59
C GLY A 355 -8.06 4.05 12.98
N TRP A 356 -8.26 3.73 14.25
CA TRP A 356 -9.50 3.24 14.84
C TRP A 356 -10.59 4.31 14.84
N ILE A 357 -10.27 5.55 15.21
CA ILE A 357 -11.21 6.68 15.14
C ILE A 357 -11.63 6.95 13.67
N ARG A 358 -10.71 6.77 12.71
CA ARG A 358 -10.95 7.04 11.30
C ARG A 358 -11.64 5.90 10.55
N ARG A 359 -11.36 4.64 10.91
CA ARG A 359 -11.80 3.42 10.22
C ARG A 359 -11.98 2.24 11.18
N PRO A 360 -12.92 2.34 12.13
CA PRO A 360 -13.13 1.29 13.12
C PRO A 360 -13.55 -0.05 12.49
N GLU A 361 -14.12 -0.03 11.28
CA GLU A 361 -14.51 -1.21 10.50
C GLU A 361 -13.35 -2.12 10.07
N ARG A 362 -12.11 -1.60 10.00
CA ARG A 362 -10.93 -2.40 9.62
C ARG A 362 -10.25 -3.09 10.79
N ILE A 363 -10.57 -2.69 12.02
CA ILE A 363 -9.93 -3.21 13.25
C ILE A 363 -10.88 -4.17 13.99
N LEU A 364 -12.19 -4.03 13.80
CA LEU A 364 -13.19 -4.73 14.61
C LEU A 364 -13.85 -5.95 13.96
N ILE A 365 -13.44 -6.39 12.75
CA ILE A 365 -14.25 -7.37 12.03
C ILE A 365 -13.48 -8.60 11.52
N PRO A 366 -13.61 -9.73 12.24
CA PRO A 366 -13.55 -11.06 11.65
C PRO A 366 -14.88 -11.55 11.04
N ASN A 367 -16.02 -10.85 11.20
CA ASN A 367 -17.35 -11.31 10.70
C ASN A 367 -18.34 -10.17 10.31
N PHE A 368 -18.32 -9.70 9.06
CA PHE A 368 -19.29 -8.74 8.51
C PHE A 368 -20.51 -9.47 7.90
N ASN A 369 -21.75 -9.11 8.26
CA ASN A 369 -22.97 -9.54 7.53
C ASN A 369 -24.10 -8.49 7.53
N GLU A 370 -25.08 -8.68 6.64
CA GLU A 370 -26.13 -7.70 6.27
C GLU A 370 -27.02 -7.22 7.43
N ASN A 371 -27.06 -7.95 8.55
CA ASN A 371 -27.95 -7.63 9.67
C ASN A 371 -27.46 -6.48 10.56
N ASN A 372 -26.21 -6.01 10.39
CA ASN A 372 -25.59 -5.03 11.31
C ASN A 372 -25.37 -3.63 10.69
N ILE A 373 -25.88 -3.38 9.48
CA ILE A 373 -25.63 -2.15 8.69
C ILE A 373 -26.17 -0.88 9.37
N GLU A 374 -27.29 -0.96 10.08
CA GLU A 374 -27.92 0.23 10.68
C GLU A 374 -27.20 0.70 11.96
N SER A 375 -26.74 -0.24 12.79
CA SER A 375 -25.84 0.05 13.92
C SER A 375 -24.48 0.57 13.45
N TYR A 376 -23.97 0.04 12.34
CA TYR A 376 -22.74 0.48 11.69
C TYR A 376 -22.81 1.97 11.25
N LEU A 377 -23.89 2.38 10.59
CA LEU A 377 -24.10 3.77 10.17
C LEU A 377 -24.28 4.74 11.35
N LYS A 378 -24.90 4.27 12.44
CA LYS A 378 -25.11 5.07 13.66
C LYS A 378 -23.79 5.28 14.43
N PHE A 379 -22.95 4.25 14.44
CA PHE A 379 -21.61 4.27 15.03
C PHE A 379 -20.67 5.20 14.27
N TYR A 380 -20.59 5.10 12.94
CA TYR A 380 -19.75 5.96 12.09
C TYR A 380 -20.02 7.47 12.30
N ASN A 381 -21.30 7.85 12.41
CA ASN A 381 -21.68 9.25 12.64
C ASN A 381 -21.27 9.77 14.03
N LYS A 382 -21.24 8.91 15.05
CA LYS A 382 -20.89 9.29 16.42
C LYS A 382 -19.36 9.45 16.57
N THR A 383 -18.59 8.57 15.97
CA THR A 383 -17.11 8.60 15.99
C THR A 383 -16.55 9.79 15.21
N ALA A 384 -17.15 10.12 14.06
CA ALA A 384 -16.77 11.30 13.28
C ALA A 384 -17.00 12.63 14.03
N LEU A 385 -18.04 12.71 14.85
CA LEU A 385 -18.34 13.89 15.68
C LEU A 385 -17.37 14.02 16.86
N LEU A 386 -17.04 12.90 17.53
CA LEU A 386 -16.08 12.88 18.64
C LEU A 386 -14.65 13.23 18.20
N ALA A 387 -14.26 12.78 17.00
CA ALA A 387 -13.00 13.17 16.39
C ALA A 387 -12.95 14.68 16.15
N LEU A 388 -14.02 15.26 15.58
CA LEU A 388 -14.13 16.69 15.32
C LEU A 388 -14.03 17.53 16.61
N ASP A 389 -14.71 17.09 17.68
CA ASP A 389 -14.67 17.75 18.99
C ASP A 389 -13.26 17.72 19.62
N TYR A 390 -12.56 16.59 19.55
CA TYR A 390 -11.19 16.48 20.06
C TYR A 390 -10.22 17.39 19.30
N PHE A 391 -10.37 17.52 17.97
CA PHE A 391 -9.55 18.40 17.14
C PHE A 391 -9.82 19.89 17.40
N ILE A 392 -11.06 20.27 17.68
CA ILE A 392 -11.43 21.64 18.06
C ILE A 392 -10.83 22.01 19.42
N GLN A 393 -10.78 21.05 20.35
CA GLN A 393 -10.31 21.29 21.72
C GLN A 393 -8.78 21.31 21.87
N ASN A 394 -8.03 20.62 20.99
CA ASN A 394 -6.57 20.45 21.14
C ASN A 394 -5.73 20.91 19.91
N PRO A 395 -5.86 22.17 19.45
CA PRO A 395 -5.22 22.64 18.22
C PRO A 395 -3.67 22.72 18.30
N LYS A 396 -3.09 22.84 19.49
CA LYS A 396 -1.63 23.03 19.69
C LYS A 396 -0.83 21.71 19.70
N GLU A 397 -1.43 20.60 20.15
CA GLU A 397 -0.77 19.29 20.12
C GLU A 397 -0.64 18.74 18.68
N CYS A 398 -1.60 19.07 17.82
CA CYS A 398 -1.56 18.74 16.39
C CYS A 398 -0.37 19.37 15.65
N VAL A 399 0.09 20.56 16.07
CA VAL A 399 1.21 21.29 15.43
C VAL A 399 2.58 20.68 15.76
N ILE A 400 2.74 20.10 16.95
CA ILE A 400 4.01 19.51 17.41
C ILE A 400 4.23 18.12 16.79
N ARG A 401 3.16 17.34 16.58
CA ARG A 401 3.21 16.00 15.98
C ARG A 401 3.53 15.98 14.47
N MET A 402 3.34 17.08 13.76
CA MET A 402 3.66 17.18 12.33
C MET A 402 5.17 17.24 12.01
N LYS A 403 6.05 17.44 13.00
CA LYS A 403 7.51 17.56 12.78
C LYS A 403 8.29 16.24 12.67
N VAL A 404 7.69 15.09 12.95
CA VAL A 404 8.45 13.82 13.15
C VAL A 404 8.20 12.75 12.07
N VAL A 405 7.25 12.95 11.15
CA VAL A 405 6.93 11.93 10.13
C VAL A 405 7.82 12.08 8.89
N ASN A 406 9.12 11.82 9.05
CA ASN A 406 10.05 11.57 7.95
C ASN A 406 10.41 10.08 7.94
N ASN A 407 9.64 9.29 7.20
CA ASN A 407 10.14 8.17 6.40
C ASN A 407 9.00 7.60 5.56
N MET A 408 9.27 7.48 4.26
CA MET A 408 8.35 7.05 3.22
C MET A 408 7.65 5.73 3.56
N GLN A 409 6.32 5.77 3.64
CA GLN A 409 5.43 4.69 3.27
C GLN A 409 4.11 5.31 2.79
N GLN A 410 3.57 4.79 1.68
CA GLN A 410 2.38 5.27 0.98
C GLN A 410 1.19 5.37 1.95
N TYR A 411 0.75 6.59 2.25
CA TYR A 411 -0.48 6.81 3.02
C TYR A 411 -1.67 6.95 2.08
N ILE A 412 -2.32 5.81 1.86
CA ILE A 412 -3.59 5.67 1.14
C ILE A 412 -4.71 6.21 2.04
N ILE A 413 -5.20 7.43 1.75
CA ILE A 413 -6.64 7.72 1.95
C ILE A 413 -7.37 6.59 1.21
N PRO A 414 -8.35 5.87 1.80
CA PRO A 414 -8.81 4.63 1.18
C PRO A 414 -9.38 5.00 -0.19
N LEU A 415 -8.72 4.52 -1.24
CA LEU A 415 -9.21 4.56 -2.62
C LEU A 415 -10.69 4.12 -2.67
N ASP A 416 -11.05 3.15 -1.82
CA ASP A 416 -12.36 2.53 -1.73
C ASP A 416 -13.49 3.51 -1.35
N ASP A 417 -13.27 4.45 -0.41
CA ASP A 417 -14.34 5.36 0.05
C ASP A 417 -14.67 6.41 -1.02
N MET A 418 -13.67 6.92 -1.74
CA MET A 418 -13.92 7.83 -2.87
C MET A 418 -14.62 7.10 -4.03
N GLN A 419 -14.17 5.88 -4.32
CA GLN A 419 -14.73 5.06 -5.39
C GLN A 419 -16.19 4.66 -5.14
N GLN A 420 -16.53 4.22 -3.93
CA GLN A 420 -17.87 3.74 -3.62
C GLN A 420 -18.88 4.86 -3.33
N HIS A 421 -18.43 6.04 -2.93
CA HIS A 421 -19.33 7.05 -2.36
C HIS A 421 -19.30 8.41 -3.02
N ILE A 422 -18.32 8.73 -3.89
CA ILE A 422 -18.15 10.06 -4.49
C ILE A 422 -18.22 10.01 -6.02
N ILE A 423 -17.42 9.16 -6.67
CA ILE A 423 -17.34 9.08 -8.15
C ILE A 423 -18.71 8.83 -8.82
N PRO A 424 -19.60 7.96 -8.30
CA PRO A 424 -20.91 7.72 -8.94
C PRO A 424 -21.85 8.95 -8.97
N PHE A 425 -21.50 10.02 -8.26
CA PHE A 425 -22.31 11.24 -8.15
C PHE A 425 -21.69 12.43 -8.89
N ILE A 426 -20.54 12.24 -9.54
CA ILE A 426 -19.90 13.24 -10.38
C ILE A 426 -20.25 12.91 -11.83
N ASP A 427 -20.99 13.78 -12.49
CA ASP A 427 -21.26 13.69 -13.92
C ASP A 427 -20.38 14.68 -14.73
N ASP A 428 -20.42 14.56 -16.05
CA ASP A 428 -19.60 15.38 -16.95
C ASP A 428 -19.91 16.87 -16.80
N SER A 429 -21.16 17.23 -16.47
CA SER A 429 -21.57 18.63 -16.23
C SER A 429 -20.93 19.20 -14.97
N LEU A 430 -20.85 18.40 -13.90
CA LEU A 430 -20.21 18.80 -12.66
C LEU A 430 -18.69 18.90 -12.82
N ILE A 431 -18.07 18.00 -13.60
CA ILE A 431 -16.65 18.11 -13.96
C ILE A 431 -16.38 19.39 -14.72
N ASP A 432 -17.22 19.70 -15.70
CA ASP A 432 -17.10 20.93 -16.47
C ASP A 432 -17.11 22.16 -15.56
N GLU A 433 -18.03 22.22 -14.61
CA GLU A 433 -18.12 23.32 -13.65
C GLU A 433 -16.91 23.37 -12.71
N ILE A 434 -16.51 22.25 -12.11
CA ILE A 434 -15.34 22.19 -11.21
C ILE A 434 -14.07 22.64 -11.92
N ILE A 435 -13.82 22.13 -13.13
CA ILE A 435 -12.60 22.47 -13.88
C ILE A 435 -12.68 23.93 -14.34
N ASN A 436 -13.81 24.41 -14.85
CA ASN A 436 -13.96 25.79 -15.29
C ASN A 436 -13.83 26.79 -14.13
N GLU A 437 -14.37 26.50 -12.96
CA GLU A 437 -14.16 27.31 -11.76
C GLU A 437 -12.70 27.33 -11.33
N THR A 438 -12.05 26.16 -11.38
CA THR A 438 -10.62 26.03 -11.10
C THR A 438 -9.77 26.87 -12.06
N ILE A 439 -10.13 26.96 -13.34
CA ILE A 439 -9.48 27.82 -14.33
C ILE A 439 -9.72 29.30 -13.99
N THR A 440 -10.97 29.68 -13.78
CA THR A 440 -11.41 31.07 -13.57
C THR A 440 -10.78 31.68 -12.32
N GLN A 441 -10.55 30.87 -11.29
CA GLN A 441 -9.94 31.30 -10.03
C GLN A 441 -8.40 31.35 -10.08
N ASN A 442 -7.75 30.63 -11.00
CA ASN A 442 -6.29 30.61 -11.16
C ASN A 442 -5.77 31.61 -12.21
N ASN A 443 -6.61 32.02 -13.18
CA ASN A 443 -6.30 33.05 -14.17
C ASN A 443 -7.53 33.94 -14.45
N PRO A 444 -7.72 35.05 -13.70
CA PRO A 444 -8.88 35.93 -13.85
C PRO A 444 -8.99 36.58 -15.24
N SER A 445 -7.91 36.61 -16.01
CA SER A 445 -7.82 37.23 -17.34
C SER A 445 -8.33 36.34 -18.49
N LEU A 446 -8.73 35.09 -18.23
CA LEU A 446 -9.36 34.20 -19.21
C LEU A 446 -10.89 34.32 -19.24
N LYS A 447 -11.46 35.33 -18.56
CA LYS A 447 -12.84 35.76 -18.81
C LYS A 447 -12.91 36.48 -20.16
N GLY A 448 -13.25 35.75 -21.22
CA GLY A 448 -13.51 36.25 -22.56
C GLY A 448 -14.29 35.23 -23.36
#